data_AF-A0AA41X656-F1
#
_entry.id   AF-A0AA41X656-F1
#
_cell.length_a   1.000
_cell.length_b   1.000
_cell.length_c   1.000
_cell.angle_alpha   90.00
_cell.angle_beta   90.00
_cell.angle_gamma   90.00
#
_symmetry.space_group_name_H-M   'P 1'
#
loop_
_entity.id
_entity.type
_entity.pdbx_description
1 polymer ?
#
loop_
_entity_poly.entity_id
_entity_poly.type
_entity_poly.pdbx_seq_one_letter_code
_entity_poly.pdbx_strand_id
1 'polypeptide(L)' 'MRSEEQSVKLARKIVELDLLRDELLEELICLAGNRAFELLRVVQNS' A
#
# COMPACT_ATOMS: atom_id res chain seq x y z
N MET A 1 -9.79 -26.91 -6.94
CA MET A 1 -10.44 -26.32 -5.74
C MET A 1 -9.47 -25.66 -4.76
N ARG A 2 -8.30 -26.22 -4.39
CA ARG A 2 -7.37 -25.57 -3.43
C ARG A 2 -6.79 -24.20 -3.87
N SER A 3 -6.59 -23.99 -5.16
CA SER A 3 -5.99 -22.75 -5.69
C SER A 3 -6.93 -21.54 -5.64
N GLU A 4 -8.24 -21.74 -5.79
CA GLU A 4 -9.21 -20.65 -5.89
C GLU A 4 -9.45 -19.98 -4.52
N GLU A 5 -9.65 -20.76 -3.45
CA GLU A 5 -9.76 -20.20 -2.10
C GLU A 5 -8.49 -19.47 -1.66
N GLN A 6 -7.31 -19.98 -2.02
CA GLN A 6 -6.03 -19.31 -1.77
C GLN A 6 -5.91 -18.01 -2.56
N SER A 7 -6.32 -18.02 -3.83
CA SER A 7 -6.34 -16.84 -4.69
C SER A 7 -7.28 -15.76 -4.14
N VAL A 8 -8.47 -16.15 -3.68
CA VAL A 8 -9.44 -15.24 -3.07
C VAL A 8 -8.93 -14.68 -1.74
N LYS A 9 -8.28 -15.50 -0.90
CA LYS A 9 -7.65 -15.01 0.34
C LYS A 9 -6.56 -13.99 0.04
N LEU A 10 -5.73 -14.24 -0.97
CA LEU A 10 -4.69 -13.31 -1.38
C LEU A 10 -5.28 -12.01 -1.93
N ALA A 11 -6.33 -12.10 -2.77
CA ALA A 11 -7.03 -10.93 -3.30
C ALA A 11 -7.61 -10.05 -2.19
N ARG A 12 -8.25 -10.65 -1.18
CA ARG A 12 -8.71 -9.90 0.00
C ARG A 12 -7.56 -9.21 0.71
N LYS A 13 -6.43 -9.90 0.88
CA LYS A 13 -5.29 -9.32 1.57
C LYS A 13 -4.70 -8.13 0.81
N ILE A 14 -4.67 -8.19 -0.51
CA ILE A 14 -4.23 -7.07 -1.36
C ILE A 14 -5.14 -5.86 -1.12
N VAL A 15 -6.47 -6.03 -1.17
CA VAL A 15 -7.42 -4.93 -0.93
C VAL A 15 -7.25 -4.32 0.45
N GLU A 16 -7.06 -5.13 1.50
CA GLU A 16 -6.78 -4.62 2.85
C GLU A 16 -5.48 -3.80 2.90
N LEU A 17 -4.44 -4.24 2.19
CA LEU A 17 -3.16 -3.53 2.12
C LEU A 17 -3.26 -2.24 1.31
N ASP A 18 -4.06 -2.22 0.26
CA ASP A 18 -4.31 -1.02 -0.55
C ASP A 18 -5.01 0.06 0.29
N LEU A 19 -6.04 -0.32 1.06
CA LEU A 19 -6.72 0.61 1.98
C LEU A 19 -5.75 1.18 3.02
N LEU A 20 -4.96 0.32 3.67
CA LEU A 20 -3.97 0.77 4.66
C LEU A 20 -2.89 1.65 4.01
N ARG A 21 -2.48 1.33 2.78
CA ARG A 21 -1.50 2.14 2.04
C ARG A 21 -2.04 3.54 1.78
N ASP A 22 -3.31 3.69 1.46
CA ASP A 22 -3.91 4.99 1.21
C ASP A 22 -3.97 5.83 2.50
N GLU A 23 -4.36 5.23 3.63
CA GLU A 23 -4.34 5.89 4.95
C GLU A 23 -2.92 6.38 5.33
N LEU A 24 -1.92 5.51 5.19
CA LEU A 24 -0.52 5.85 5.49
C LEU A 24 0.05 6.89 4.52
N LEU A 25 -0.39 6.88 3.25
CA LEU A 25 0.02 7.87 2.28
C LEU A 25 -0.55 9.26 2.63
N GLU A 26 -1.80 9.34 3.09
CA GLU A 26 -2.38 10.58 3.59
C GLU A 26 -1.61 11.12 4.80
N GLU A 27 -1.23 10.25 5.75
CA GLU A 27 -0.39 10.64 6.88
C GLU A 27 0.99 11.13 6.42
N LEU A 28 1.62 10.42 5.47
CA LEU A 28 2.90 10.83 4.90
C LEU A 28 2.80 12.18 4.19
N ILE A 29 1.70 12.44 3.47
CA ILE A 29 1.44 13.73 2.84
C ILE A 29 1.26 14.83 3.89
N CYS A 30 0.54 14.55 4.99
CA CYS A 30 0.41 15.49 6.10
C CYS A 30 1.77 15.86 6.72
N LEU A 31 2.67 14.88 6.84
CA LEU A 31 3.98 15.06 7.47
C LEU A 31 5.02 15.71 6.54
N ALA A 32 5.07 15.29 5.28
CA ALA A 32 6.14 15.66 4.34
C ALA A 32 5.69 16.64 3.23
N GLY A 33 4.39 16.94 3.15
CA GLY A 33 3.82 17.82 2.14
C GLY A 33 4.18 17.39 0.72
N ASN A 34 4.71 18.33 -0.07
CA ASN A 34 5.10 18.09 -1.46
C ASN A 34 6.23 17.06 -1.65
N ARG A 35 6.97 16.72 -0.59
CA ARG A 35 8.05 15.72 -0.65
C ARG A 35 7.60 14.29 -0.40
N ALA A 36 6.35 14.07 0.01
CA ALA A 36 5.83 12.74 0.36
C ALA A 36 6.07 11.70 -0.74
N PHE A 37 5.76 12.04 -1.99
CA PHE A 37 5.95 11.15 -3.14
C PHE A 37 7.42 10.90 -3.50
N GLU A 38 8.29 11.90 -3.31
CA GLU A 38 9.73 11.74 -3.53
C GLU A 38 10.32 10.77 -2.51
N LEU A 39 9.98 10.95 -1.22
CA LEU A 39 10.41 10.06 -0.15
C LEU A 39 9.90 8.63 -0.36
N LEU A 40 8.64 8.47 -0.74
CA LEU A 40 8.08 7.17 -1.06
C LEU A 40 8.86 6.50 -2.20
N ARG A 41 9.21 7.27 -3.23
CA ARG A 41 9.99 6.76 -4.38
C ARG A 41 11.40 6.36 -3.98
N VAL A 42 12.06 7.06 -3.06
CA VAL A 42 13.38 6.67 -2.54
C VAL A 42 13.30 5.29 -1.89
N VAL A 43 12.31 5.06 -1.03
CA VAL A 43 12.10 3.77 -0.34
C VAL A 43 11.67 2.65 -1.30
N GLN A 44 10.90 2.96 -2.35
CA GLN A 44 10.47 1.95 -3.33
C GLN A 44 11.60 1.46 -4.25
N ASN A 45 12.65 2.26 -4.44
CA ASN A 45 13.79 1.92 -5.31
C ASN A 45 15.03 1.49 -4.53
N SER A 46 14.93 1.34 -3.20
CA SER A 46 16.00 0.83 -2.33
C SER A 46 15.98 -0.68 -2.19
#